data_AF-A0A9E5FFC4-F1
#
_entry.id   AF-A0A9E5FFC4-F1
#
_cell.length_a   1.000
_cell.length_b   1.000
_cell.length_c   1.000
_cell.angle_alpha   90.00
_cell.angle_beta   90.00
_cell.angle_gamma   90.00
#
_symmetry.space_group_name_H-M   'P 1'
#
loop_
_entity.id
_entity.type
_entity.pdbx_description
1 polymer ?
#
loop_
_entity_poly.entity_id
_entity_poly.type
_entity_poly.pdbx_seq_one_letter_code
_entity_poly.pdbx_strand_id
1 'polypeptide(L)' 'MARTRILMLGLGLGLVCPALSGCQTHVGGMTLPSAAYLEHPPQYIPPSPPFAHTRELAQQEEIASRPAPGAVPGR' A
#
# COMPACT_ATOMS: atom_id res chain seq x y z
N MET A 1 47.51 9.75 -27.24
CA MET A 1 46.07 10.08 -27.29
C MET A 1 45.16 8.99 -26.71
N ALA A 2 45.33 7.70 -27.03
CA ALA A 2 44.44 6.63 -26.54
C ALA A 2 44.39 6.50 -25.00
N ARG A 3 45.54 6.59 -24.31
CA ARG A 3 45.62 6.50 -22.84
C ARG A 3 44.85 7.59 -22.11
N THR A 4 44.95 8.83 -22.59
CA THR A 4 44.22 9.98 -22.01
C THR A 4 42.71 9.84 -22.21
N ARG A 5 42.27 9.30 -23.36
CA ARG A 5 40.84 9.03 -23.62
C ARG A 5 40.28 7.94 -22.71
N ILE A 6 41.04 6.87 -22.47
CA ILE A 6 40.65 5.78 -21.56
C ILE A 6 40.55 6.30 -20.12
N LEU A 7 41.50 7.13 -19.67
CA LEU A 7 41.45 7.74 -18.34
C LEU A 7 40.25 8.68 -18.16
N MET A 8 39.93 9.49 -19.17
CA MET A 8 38.78 10.39 -19.13
C MET A 8 37.44 9.64 -19.15
N LEU A 9 37.33 8.56 -19.93
CA LEU A 9 36.16 7.68 -19.93
C LEU A 9 35.99 6.96 -18.59
N GLY A 10 37.08 6.45 -18.02
CA GLY A 10 37.06 5.80 -16.71
C GLY A 10 36.63 6.75 -15.59
N LEU A 11 37.14 7.98 -15.61
CA LEU A 11 36.77 9.01 -14.64
C LEU A 11 35.30 9.42 -14.78
N GLY A 12 34.83 9.64 -16.01
CA GLY A 12 33.43 9.99 -16.27
C GLY A 12 32.47 8.89 -15.83
N LEU A 13 32.77 7.64 -16.17
CA LEU A 13 31.94 6.49 -15.77
C LEU A 13 31.96 6.27 -14.26
N GLY A 14 33.13 6.43 -13.62
CA GLY A 14 33.29 6.31 -12.17
C GLY A 14 32.50 7.36 -11.38
N LEU A 15 32.22 8.53 -11.96
CA LEU A 15 31.41 9.58 -11.33
C LEU A 15 29.91 9.39 -11.60
N VAL A 16 29.55 8.95 -12.80
CA VAL A 16 28.15 8.79 -13.23
C VAL A 16 27.48 7.56 -12.61
N CYS A 17 28.17 6.43 -12.52
CA CYS A 17 27.60 5.20 -11.95
C CYS A 17 27.05 5.39 -10.52
N PRO A 18 27.81 5.91 -9.54
CA PRO A 18 27.30 6.10 -8.18
C PRO A 18 26.26 7.22 -8.08
N ALA A 19 26.27 8.22 -8.97
CA ALA A 19 25.27 9.27 -8.99
C ALA A 19 23.89 8.76 -9.47
N LEU A 20 23.87 7.74 -10.34
CA LEU A 20 22.65 7.12 -10.87
C LEU A 20 22.19 5.91 -10.04
N SER A 21 23.12 5.16 -9.43
CA SER A 21 22.79 4.16 -8.43
C SER A 21 22.61 4.86 -7.08
N GLY A 22 21.43 5.44 -6.84
CA GLY A 22 21.14 6.12 -5.58
C GLY A 22 21.58 5.28 -4.37
N CYS A 23 22.07 5.94 -3.31
CA CYS A 23 22.40 5.30 -2.05
C CYS A 23 21.17 4.55 -1.55
N GLN A 24 21.14 3.24 -1.76
CA GLN A 24 19.99 2.39 -1.44
C GLN A 24 19.57 2.68 0.01
N THR A 25 18.42 3.31 0.18
CA THR A 25 17.97 3.74 1.50
C THR A 25 17.65 2.49 2.31
N HIS A 26 18.26 2.41 3.50
CA HIS A 26 18.05 1.31 4.42
C HIS A 26 17.29 1.84 5.63
N VAL A 27 16.02 1.47 5.76
CA VAL A 27 15.15 1.90 6.87
C VAL A 27 14.47 0.66 7.43
N GLY A 28 14.51 0.51 8.75
CA GLY A 28 13.86 -0.61 9.44
C GLY A 28 14.42 -2.00 9.07
N GLY A 29 15.69 -2.10 8.68
CA GLY A 29 16.30 -3.38 8.30
C GLY A 29 15.97 -3.84 6.87
N MET A 30 15.27 -3.01 6.07
CA MET A 30 14.87 -3.33 4.70
C MET A 30 15.50 -2.36 3.69
N THR A 31 15.81 -2.86 2.51
CA THR A 31 16.18 -2.05 1.34
C THR A 31 14.90 -1.65 0.63
N LEU A 32 14.60 -0.35 0.61
CA LEU A 32 13.31 0.11 0.11
C LEU A 32 13.25 -0.01 -1.42
N PRO A 33 12.12 -0.48 -2.00
CA PRO A 33 11.99 -0.70 -3.44
C PRO A 33 12.14 0.57 -4.29
N SER A 34 11.90 1.76 -3.71
CA SER A 34 11.99 3.04 -4.39
C SER A 34 12.41 4.16 -3.44
N ALA A 35 12.99 5.23 -3.99
CA ALA A 35 13.41 6.40 -3.22
C ALA A 35 12.23 7.14 -2.56
N ALA A 36 11.06 7.15 -3.20
CA ALA A 36 9.84 7.81 -2.72
C ALA A 36 9.01 6.93 -1.77
N TYR A 37 9.51 5.75 -1.35
CA TYR A 37 8.73 4.83 -0.53
C TYR A 37 8.23 5.48 0.78
N LEU A 38 9.04 6.36 1.39
CA LEU A 38 8.67 7.05 2.63
C LEU A 38 7.70 8.23 2.44
N GLU A 39 7.51 8.68 1.20
CA GLU A 39 6.56 9.73 0.86
C GLU A 39 5.13 9.19 0.81
N HIS A 40 4.98 7.87 0.66
CA HIS A 40 3.70 7.21 0.66
C HIS A 40 3.29 6.94 2.11
N PRO A 41 2.28 7.64 2.66
CA PRO A 41 1.76 7.29 3.97
C PRO A 41 1.26 5.85 3.92
N PRO A 42 1.49 5.05 4.98
CA PRO A 42 0.96 3.70 5.03
C PRO A 42 -0.57 3.78 5.00
N GLN A 43 -1.17 3.29 3.92
CA GLN A 43 -2.62 3.34 3.72
C GLN A 43 -3.30 2.28 4.60
N TYR A 44 -3.43 2.57 5.89
CA TYR A 44 -3.97 1.67 6.92
C TYR A 44 -5.50 1.67 7.01
N ILE A 45 -6.18 2.45 6.18
CA ILE A 45 -7.63 2.61 6.26
C ILE A 45 -8.27 1.63 5.28
N PRO A 46 -8.86 0.51 5.76
CA PRO A 46 -9.71 -0.32 4.90
C PRO A 46 -10.86 0.53 4.35
N PRO A 47 -11.39 0.20 3.16
CA PRO A 47 -12.54 0.90 2.62
C PRO A 47 -13.67 0.90 3.66
N SER A 48 -14.37 2.04 3.75
CA SER A 48 -15.51 2.15 4.66
C SER A 48 -16.51 1.03 4.38
N PRO A 49 -17.13 0.44 5.42
CA PRO A 49 -18.18 -0.55 5.23
C PRO A 49 -19.32 0.05 4.39
N PRO A 50 -20.04 -0.79 3.61
CA PRO A 50 -21.12 -0.33 2.74
C PRO A 50 -22.26 0.36 3.50
N PHE A 51 -22.38 0.08 4.81
CA PHE A 51 -23.32 0.73 5.71
C PHE A 51 -22.56 1.33 6.89
N ALA A 52 -22.87 2.60 7.22
CA ALA A 52 -22.25 3.30 8.34
C ALA A 52 -22.59 2.70 9.71
N HIS A 53 -23.74 2.02 9.81
CA HIS A 53 -24.36 1.56 11.05
C HIS A 53 -24.66 0.05 10.98
N THR A 54 -23.60 -0.77 10.98
CA THR A 54 -23.71 -2.22 10.78
C THR A 54 -24.49 -2.93 11.89
N ARG A 55 -24.47 -2.40 13.13
CA ARG A 55 -25.19 -3.01 14.27
C ARG A 55 -26.69 -2.78 14.16
N GLU A 56 -27.06 -1.57 13.76
CA GLU A 56 -28.43 -1.15 13.55
C GLU A 56 -29.04 -1.89 12.35
N LEU A 57 -28.28 -2.03 11.26
CA LEU A 57 -28.70 -2.84 10.11
C LEU A 57 -28.96 -4.29 10.52
N ALA A 58 -28.06 -4.92 11.28
CA ALA A 58 -28.25 -6.29 11.75
C ALA A 58 -29.52 -6.46 12.60
N GLN A 59 -29.82 -5.48 13.46
CA GLN A 59 -31.08 -5.45 14.23
C GLN A 59 -32.30 -5.30 13.33
N GLN A 60 -32.24 -4.44 12.30
CA GLN A 60 -33.34 -4.27 11.36
C GLN A 60 -33.60 -5.52 10.53
N GLU A 61 -32.55 -6.20 10.07
CA GLU A 61 -32.64 -7.47 9.34
C GLU A 61 -33.19 -8.58 10.23
N GLU A 62 -32.77 -8.66 11.49
CA GLU A 62 -33.31 -9.61 12.47
C GLU A 62 -34.81 -9.39 12.69
N ILE A 63 -35.22 -8.13 12.92
CA ILE A 63 -36.63 -7.76 13.09
C ILE A 63 -37.43 -8.08 11.83
N ALA A 64 -36.91 -7.76 10.64
CA ALA A 64 -37.57 -8.01 9.35
C ALA A 64 -37.72 -9.51 9.06
N SER A 65 -36.76 -10.33 9.51
CA SER A 65 -36.81 -11.78 9.37
C SER A 65 -37.75 -12.46 10.37
N ARG A 66 -38.15 -11.75 11.44
CA ARG A 66 -38.99 -12.32 12.49
C ARG A 66 -40.41 -12.55 11.99
N PRO A 67 -40.99 -13.75 12.16
CA PRO A 67 -42.39 -13.99 11.84
C PRO A 67 -43.29 -13.07 12.68
N ALA A 68 -44.42 -12.66 12.09
CA ALA A 68 -45.39 -11.83 12.79
C ALA A 68 -45.84 -12.51 14.09
N PRO A 69 -46.07 -11.76 15.18
CA PRO A 69 -46.60 -12.32 16.42
C PRO A 69 -47.91 -13.05 16.14
N GLY A 70 -47.95 -14.37 16.39
CA GLY A 70 -49.12 -15.22 16.13
C GLY A 70 -49.16 -15.89 14.76
N ALA A 71 -48.11 -15.77 13.94
CA ALA A 71 -47.99 -16.55 12.70
C ALA A 71 -47.84 -18.05 13.03
N VAL A 72 -48.92 -18.80 12.82
CA VAL A 72 -48.91 -20.27 12.83
C VAL A 72 -48.20 -20.75 11.56
N PRO A 73 -47.09 -21.52 11.66
CA PRO A 73 -46.52 -22.15 10.48
C PRO A 73 -47.58 -23.07 9.86
N GLY A 74 -47.80 -22.90 8.56
CA GLY A 74 -48.94 -23.46 7.83
C GLY A 74 -49.18 -24.94 8.08
N ARG A 75 -50.45 -25.27 8.32
CA ARG A 75 -51.02 -26.58 8.03
C ARG A 75 -51.26 -26.69 6.53
#